data_AF-A0A661IWK7-F1
#
_entry.id   AF-A0A661IWK7-F1
#
_cell.length_a   1.000
_cell.length_b   1.000
_cell.length_c   1.000
_cell.angle_alpha   90.00
_cell.angle_beta   90.00
_cell.angle_gamma   90.00
#
_symmetry.space_group_name_H-M   'P 1'
#
loop_
_entity.id
_entity.type
_entity.pdbx_description
1 polymer ?
#
loop_
_entity_poly.entity_id
_entity_poly.type
_entity_poly.pdbx_seq_one_letter_code
_entity_poly.pdbx_strand_id
1 'polypeptide(L)'
;MYGDVEKKTLAILRVLSEAGRSLGARAISQRLKGYGIHLTERAVRYHLKLMDERGWTRLVGQRDGRVITEEGMRELEHARV
;
A
#
# COMPACT_ATOMS: atom_id res chain seq x y z
N MET A 1 -14.82 -12.98 -1.79
CA MET A 1 -15.46 -11.64 -1.76
C MET A 1 -14.77 -10.84 -0.66
N TYR A 2 -13.66 -10.18 -0.98
CA TYR A 2 -12.80 -9.54 0.02
C TYR A 2 -13.47 -8.35 0.73
N GLY A 3 -13.13 -8.16 2.00
CA GLY A 3 -13.63 -7.05 2.82
C GLY A 3 -13.09 -5.69 2.38
N ASP A 4 -13.75 -4.59 2.80
CA ASP A 4 -13.34 -3.22 2.44
C ASP A 4 -11.88 -2.90 2.84
N VAL A 5 -11.45 -3.36 4.02
CA VAL A 5 -10.07 -3.19 4.52
C VAL A 5 -9.05 -3.89 3.61
N GLU A 6 -9.40 -5.04 3.08
CA GLU A 6 -8.52 -5.85 2.24
C GLU A 6 -8.41 -5.26 0.83
N LYS A 7 -9.52 -4.80 0.26
CA LYS A 7 -9.52 -4.02 -0.99
C LYS A 7 -8.61 -2.79 -0.90
N LYS A 8 -8.68 -2.06 0.22
CA LYS A 8 -7.82 -0.91 0.49
C LYS A 8 -6.34 -1.30 0.60
N THR A 9 -6.06 -2.42 1.26
CA THR A 9 -4.69 -2.93 1.43
C THR A 9 -4.08 -3.34 0.09
N LEU A 10 -4.82 -4.10 -0.73
CA LEU A 10 -4.38 -4.50 -2.07
C LEU A 10 -4.17 -3.28 -2.97
N ALA A 11 -5.05 -2.28 -2.90
CA ALA A 11 -4.87 -1.06 -3.67
C ALA A 11 -3.60 -0.27 -3.25
N ILE A 12 -3.27 -0.23 -1.95
CA ILE A 12 -2.03 0.40 -1.48
C ILE A 12 -0.81 -0.37 -1.99
N LEU A 13 -0.80 -1.70 -1.91
CA LEU A 13 0.29 -2.52 -2.47
C LEU A 13 0.45 -2.25 -3.97
N ARG A 14 -0.66 -2.18 -4.71
CA ARG A 14 -0.64 -1.93 -6.16
C ARG A 14 -0.03 -0.57 -6.48
N VAL A 15 -0.41 0.47 -5.74
CA VAL A 15 0.18 1.81 -5.88
C VAL A 15 1.69 1.81 -5.64
N LEU A 16 2.18 1.06 -4.65
CA LEU A 16 3.61 0.93 -4.37
C LEU A 16 4.35 0.16 -5.46
N SER A 17 3.77 -0.96 -5.92
CA SER A 17 4.31 -1.78 -7.01
C SER A 17 4.46 -0.97 -8.30
N GLU A 18 3.40 -0.27 -8.72
CA GLU A 18 3.39 0.57 -9.94
C GLU A 18 4.32 1.77 -9.85
N ALA A 19 4.66 2.24 -8.65
CA ALA A 19 5.56 3.36 -8.48
C ALA A 19 7.03 2.98 -8.69
N GLY A 20 7.41 1.72 -8.45
CA GLY A 20 8.80 1.24 -8.52
C GLY A 20 9.78 1.94 -7.57
N ARG A 21 9.29 2.76 -6.62
CA ARG A 21 10.08 3.54 -5.67
C ARG A 21 9.31 3.74 -4.37
N SER A 22 9.98 4.23 -3.34
CA SER A 22 9.32 4.52 -2.07
C SER A 22 8.30 5.65 -2.21
N LEU A 23 7.13 5.49 -1.60
CA LEU A 23 6.10 6.53 -1.54
C LEU A 23 5.65 6.81 -0.12
N GLY A 24 5.46 8.11 0.16
CA GLY A 24 4.82 8.60 1.37
C GLY A 24 3.29 8.56 1.29
N ALA A 25 2.65 8.69 2.45
CA ALA A 25 1.19 8.57 2.59
C ALA A 25 0.40 9.59 1.75
N ARG A 26 0.92 10.81 1.59
CA ARG A 26 0.34 11.84 0.70
C ARG A 26 0.25 11.37 -0.75
N ALA A 27 1.37 10.88 -1.29
CA ALA A 27 1.43 10.42 -2.68
C ALA A 27 0.52 9.21 -2.91
N ILE A 28 0.50 8.27 -1.96
CA ILE A 28 -0.37 7.10 -2.01
C ILE A 28 -1.85 7.51 -1.96
N SER A 29 -2.24 8.38 -1.03
CA SER A 29 -3.62 8.89 -0.91
C SER A 29 -4.13 9.53 -2.20
N GLN A 30 -3.29 10.32 -2.89
CA GLN A 30 -3.67 10.92 -4.17
C GLN A 30 -3.84 9.87 -5.28
N ARG A 31 -2.95 8.87 -5.36
CA ARG A 31 -3.04 7.81 -6.36
C ARG A 31 -4.24 6.89 -6.14
N LEU A 32 -4.60 6.61 -4.89
CA LEU A 32 -5.77 5.79 -4.54
C LEU A 32 -7.09 6.37 -5.07
N LYS A 33 -7.19 7.69 -5.29
CA LYS A 33 -8.37 8.30 -5.91
C LYS A 33 -8.62 7.79 -7.33
N GLY A 34 -7.55 7.49 -8.09
CA GLY A 34 -7.65 6.86 -9.42
C GLY A 34 -8.24 5.44 -9.37
N TYR A 35 -8.21 4.81 -8.20
CA TYR A 35 -8.84 3.51 -7.91
C TYR A 35 -10.24 3.65 -7.29
N GLY A 36 -10.80 4.86 -7.21
CA GLY A 36 -12.06 5.14 -6.52
C GLY A 36 -11.98 5.06 -4.98
N ILE A 37 -10.78 4.87 -4.43
CA ILE A 37 -10.56 4.68 -2.99
C ILE A 37 -10.15 6.01 -2.35
N HIS A 38 -10.95 6.46 -1.39
CA HIS A 38 -10.73 7.71 -0.67
C HIS A 38 -10.21 7.43 0.74
N LEU A 39 -8.90 7.56 0.92
CA LEU A 39 -8.24 7.45 2.23
C LEU A 39 -7.51 8.73 2.58
N THR A 40 -7.65 9.17 3.83
CA THR A 40 -6.81 10.25 4.38
C THR A 40 -5.36 9.78 4.52
N GLU A 41 -4.41 10.71 4.54
CA GLU A 41 -3.00 10.34 4.75
C GLU A 41 -2.78 9.59 6.09
N ARG A 42 -3.55 9.92 7.12
CA ARG A 42 -3.51 9.22 8.42
C ARG A 42 -3.98 7.77 8.28
N ALA A 43 -5.08 7.53 7.56
CA ALA A 43 -5.56 6.17 7.30
C ALA A 43 -4.55 5.37 6.46
N VAL A 44 -3.95 5.99 5.45
CA VAL A 44 -2.87 5.36 4.66
C VAL A 44 -1.69 4.97 5.55
N ARG A 45 -1.23 5.87 6.45
CA ARG A 45 -0.16 5.54 7.42
C ARG A 45 -0.53 4.37 8.34
N TYR A 46 -1.80 4.25 8.73
CA TYR A 46 -2.29 3.15 9.55
C TYR A 46 -2.19 1.82 8.79
N HIS A 47 -2.71 1.74 7.56
CA HIS A 47 -2.57 0.55 6.72
C HIS A 47 -1.10 0.18 6.53
N LEU A 48 -0.24 1.15 6.20
CA LEU A 48 1.18 0.89 5.97
C LEU A 48 1.88 0.33 7.22
N LYS A 49 1.51 0.74 8.44
CA LYS A 49 2.05 0.13 9.66
C LYS A 49 1.67 -1.34 9.79
N LEU A 50 0.40 -1.68 9.55
CA LEU A 50 -0.05 -3.08 9.57
C LEU A 50 0.60 -3.92 8.47
N MET A 51 0.86 -3.32 7.32
CA MET A 51 1.55 -3.97 6.20
C MET A 51 3.04 -4.15 6.50
N ASP A 52 3.67 -3.21 7.21
CA ASP A 52 5.03 -3.35 7.72
C ASP A 52 5.11 -4.55 8.71
N GLU A 53 4.14 -4.69 9.61
CA GLU A 53 4.04 -5.83 10.56
C GLU A 53 3.86 -7.19 9.87
N ARG A 54 3.19 -7.21 8.71
CA ARG A 54 3.02 -8.41 7.87
C ARG A 54 4.22 -8.68 6.94
N GLY A 55 5.19 -7.78 6.91
CA GLY A 55 6.34 -7.87 6.01
C GLY A 55 6.02 -7.56 4.55
N TRP A 56 4.85 -6.99 4.23
CA TRP A 56 4.45 -6.64 2.86
C TRP A 56 5.00 -5.30 2.40
N THR A 57 5.35 -4.43 3.34
CA THR A 57 6.02 -3.16 3.08
C THR A 57 7.19 -2.96 4.02
N ARG A 58 8.10 -2.06 3.64
CA ARG A 58 9.22 -1.67 4.48
C ARG A 58 9.42 -0.17 4.43
N LEU A 59 9.59 0.45 5.59
CA LEU A 59 10.00 1.85 5.70
C LEU A 59 11.46 2.01 5.21
N VAL A 60 11.67 2.87 4.23
CA VAL A 60 13.03 3.23 3.74
C VAL A 60 13.58 4.43 4.50
N GLY A 61 12.71 5.35 4.89
CA GLY A 61 13.03 6.52 5.70
C GLY A 61 11.76 7.29 6.04
N GLN A 62 11.78 8.10 7.11
CA GLN A 62 10.60 8.88 7.51
C GLN A 62 10.13 9.85 6.41
N ARG A 63 11.07 10.37 5.60
CA ARG A 63 10.79 11.28 4.48
C ARG A 63 10.55 10.53 3.16
N ASP A 64 11.12 9.34 3.01
CA ASP A 64 11.09 8.58 1.75
C ASP A 64 9.85 7.67 1.64
N GLY A 65 9.26 7.29 2.78
CA GLY A 65 8.05 6.47 2.84
C GLY A 65 8.33 4.97 2.81
N ARG A 66 7.40 4.20 2.24
CA ARG A 66 7.51 2.73 2.14
C ARG A 66 7.78 2.26 0.73
N VAL A 67 8.48 1.14 0.62
CA VAL A 67 8.52 0.28 -0.58
C VAL A 67 7.71 -0.99 -0.33
N ILE A 68 7.23 -1.61 -1.41
CA ILE A 68 6.71 -2.97 -1.38
C ILE A 68 7.87 -3.97 -1.27
N THR A 69 7.67 -5.07 -0.55
CA THR A 69 8.63 -6.19 -0.43
C THR A 69 8.29 -7.30 -1.42
N GLU A 70 9.12 -8.34 -1.48
CA GLU A 70 8.82 -9.54 -2.29
C GLU A 70 7.57 -10.28 -1.78
N GLU A 71 7.37 -10.36 -0.47
CA GLU A 71 6.17 -10.88 0.17
C GLU A 71 4.93 -10.07 -0.24
N GLY A 72 5.03 -8.74 -0.25
CA GLY A 72 3.94 -7.88 -0.69
C GLY A 72 3.61 -8.04 -2.19
N MET A 73 4.61 -8.30 -3.02
CA MET A 73 4.41 -8.62 -4.44
C MET A 73 3.70 -9.97 -4.62
N ARG A 74 4.09 -11.00 -3.87
CA ARG A 74 3.41 -12.30 -3.87
C ARG A 74 1.95 -12.20 -3.44
N GLU A 75 1.66 -11.38 -2.43
CA GLU A 75 0.29 -11.11 -1.98
C GLU A 75 -0.57 -10.49 -3.10
N LEU A 76 -0.02 -9.53 -3.86
CA LEU A 76 -0.71 -8.94 -5.02
C LEU A 76 -0.99 -9.95 -6.13
N GLU A 77 -0.05 -10.87 -6.37
CA GLU A 77 -0.20 -11.93 -7.37
C GLU A 77 -1.29 -12.92 -6.96
N HIS A 78 -1.27 -13.37 -5.70
CA HIS A 78 -2.28 -14.29 -5.16
C HIS A 78 -3.69 -13.71 -5.21
N ALA A 79 -3.87 -12.43 -4.90
CA ALA A 79 -5.18 -11.78 -4.93
C ALA A 79 -5.75 -11.56 -6.35
N ARG A 80 -4.96 -11.81 -7.40
CA ARG A 80 -5.39 -11.77 -8.81
C ARG A 80 -5.83 -13.14 -9.36
N VAL A 81 -5.66 -14.22 -8.60
CA VAL A 81 -6.02 -15.59 -8.96
C VAL A 81 -7.42 -15.94 -8.48
#